data_AF-A0A136NEY0-F1
#
_entry.id   AF-A0A136NEY0-F1
#
_cell.length_a   1.000
_cell.length_b   1.000
_cell.length_c   1.000
_cell.angle_alpha   90.00
_cell.angle_beta   90.00
_cell.angle_gamma   90.00
#
_symmetry.space_group_name_H-M   'P 1'
#
loop_
_entity.id
_entity.type
_entity.pdbx_description
1 polymer ?
#
loop_
_entity_poly.entity_id
_entity_poly.type
_entity_poly.pdbx_seq_one_letter_code
_entity_poly.pdbx_strand_id
1 'polypeptide(L)'
;MKTKLNLFFTALTAMVIIISGCGKTDQKTEGDKKDTTKSTTQNTTAGENKTQTTGSENKSNELGIKEGMPADYPQDVPQPINSKCLGSLNTTEGTVVTFESTEKPKAILAPFTEGVEKAGFKKGEGEMMSDDGGMVLWNKDKREVSIMLAWDKEKNVCSVVVTYR
;
A
#
# COMPACT_ATOMS: atom_id res chain seq x y z
N MET A 1 -11.81 -55.27 30.10
CA MET A 1 -11.59 -54.30 29.01
C MET A 1 -10.37 -54.76 28.21
N LYS A 2 -10.52 -54.92 26.89
CA LYS A 2 -9.46 -55.34 25.96
C LYS A 2 -9.09 -54.13 25.11
N THR A 3 -7.81 -53.78 25.06
CA THR A 3 -7.28 -52.86 24.04
C THR A 3 -6.11 -53.54 23.34
N LYS A 4 -6.29 -53.80 22.05
CA LYS A 4 -5.26 -54.18 21.07
C LYS A 4 -5.55 -53.36 19.81
N LEU A 5 -4.55 -52.66 19.27
CA LEU A 5 -4.26 -52.40 17.83
C LEU A 5 -3.15 -51.34 17.75
N ASN A 6 -1.90 -51.70 17.43
CA ASN A 6 -1.27 -51.72 16.09
C ASN A 6 -1.32 -50.33 15.43
N LEU A 7 -0.26 -49.50 15.34
CA LEU A 7 1.11 -49.69 14.85
C LEU A 7 1.16 -50.12 13.36
N PHE A 8 1.04 -49.12 12.47
CA PHE A 8 1.30 -49.09 11.03
C PHE A 8 2.01 -47.74 10.78
N PHE A 9 3.35 -47.62 10.70
CA PHE A 9 4.30 -47.97 9.63
C PHE A 9 3.97 -47.49 8.22
N THR A 10 5.00 -46.90 7.59
CA THR A 10 5.24 -46.60 6.15
C THR A 10 4.67 -45.26 5.65
N ALA A 11 5.43 -44.16 5.58
CA ALA A 11 6.55 -43.88 4.64
C ALA A 11 6.14 -44.04 3.17
N LEU A 12 5.86 -42.93 2.48
CA LEU A 12 5.94 -42.87 1.03
C LEU A 12 6.55 -41.52 0.60
N THR A 13 7.54 -41.68 -0.26
CA THR A 13 8.61 -40.75 -0.63
C THR A 13 8.23 -39.93 -1.85
N ALA A 14 8.83 -38.73 -1.92
CA ALA A 14 9.10 -37.84 -3.06
C ALA A 14 8.52 -38.16 -4.46
N MET A 15 7.96 -37.12 -5.08
CA MET A 15 8.11 -36.91 -6.51
C MET A 15 8.40 -35.42 -6.79
N VAL A 16 9.43 -35.20 -7.60
CA VAL A 16 10.07 -33.92 -7.93
C VAL A 16 9.84 -33.64 -9.43
N ILE A 17 9.98 -32.37 -9.83
CA ILE A 17 10.25 -31.83 -11.20
C ILE A 17 8.95 -31.74 -12.04
N ILE A 18 8.60 -30.65 -12.77
CA ILE A 18 9.40 -29.97 -13.81
C ILE A 18 8.96 -28.52 -14.06
N ILE A 19 9.97 -27.65 -14.16
CA ILE A 19 9.98 -26.27 -14.65
C ILE A 19 9.73 -26.29 -16.17
N SER A 20 8.70 -25.59 -16.64
CA SER A 20 8.46 -25.26 -18.05
C SER A 20 7.96 -23.81 -18.07
N GLY A 21 8.48 -22.84 -18.81
CA GLY A 21 9.56 -22.77 -19.77
C GLY A 21 9.83 -21.29 -20.08
N CYS A 22 11.07 -21.01 -20.44
CA CYS A 22 11.55 -19.73 -20.93
C CYS A 22 11.28 -19.60 -22.44
N GLY A 23 10.96 -18.40 -22.93
CA GLY A 23 11.03 -18.04 -24.35
C GLY A 23 9.74 -17.37 -24.87
N LYS A 24 9.77 -16.29 -25.66
CA LYS A 24 10.85 -15.56 -26.32
C LYS A 24 10.43 -14.10 -26.51
N THR A 25 11.43 -13.24 -26.43
CA THR A 25 11.50 -11.88 -26.94
C THR A 25 11.00 -11.78 -28.38
N ASP A 26 10.12 -10.82 -28.68
CA ASP A 26 10.03 -10.22 -30.00
C ASP A 26 10.08 -8.71 -29.86
N GLN A 27 11.32 -8.23 -29.89
CA GLN A 27 11.69 -6.83 -30.04
C GLN A 27 11.58 -6.51 -31.53
N LYS A 28 10.59 -5.70 -31.91
CA LYS A 28 10.60 -5.07 -33.24
C LYS A 28 10.87 -3.58 -33.08
N THR A 29 12.13 -3.22 -33.27
CA THR A 29 12.59 -1.85 -33.49
C THR A 29 12.77 -1.65 -34.99
N GLU A 30 11.90 -0.85 -35.59
CA GLU A 30 12.07 -0.14 -36.87
C GLU A 30 11.26 1.16 -36.66
N GLY A 31 11.71 2.37 -36.91
CA GLY A 31 12.86 2.93 -37.61
C GLY A 31 12.46 4.37 -37.95
N ASP A 32 13.33 5.32 -37.64
CA ASP A 32 13.42 6.72 -38.08
C ASP A 32 12.27 7.36 -38.91
N LYS A 33 11.78 8.51 -38.42
CA LYS A 33 11.93 9.81 -39.14
C LYS A 33 11.37 11.00 -38.35
N LYS A 34 12.30 11.86 -37.95
CA LYS A 34 12.29 13.33 -38.03
C LYS A 34 11.11 13.92 -38.83
N ASP A 35 10.29 14.78 -38.22
CA ASP A 35 10.24 16.18 -38.67
C ASP A 35 9.54 17.16 -37.73
N THR A 36 10.15 18.34 -37.76
CA THR A 36 9.79 19.63 -37.19
C THR A 36 8.35 20.03 -37.56
N THR A 37 7.53 20.48 -36.61
CA THR A 37 6.52 21.49 -36.92
C THR A 37 6.38 22.47 -35.75
N LYS A 38 7.09 23.58 -35.93
CA LYS A 38 6.89 24.85 -35.26
C LYS A 38 5.62 25.45 -35.85
N SER A 39 4.60 25.69 -35.04
CA SER A 39 3.50 26.60 -35.44
C SER A 39 3.19 27.55 -34.29
N THR A 40 3.58 28.79 -34.50
CA THR A 40 3.25 29.97 -33.72
C THR A 40 1.80 30.35 -34.01
N THR A 41 0.99 30.61 -32.99
CA THR A 41 -0.07 31.63 -33.12
C THR A 41 -0.22 32.35 -31.79
N GLN A 42 -0.07 33.66 -31.90
CA GLN A 42 -0.06 34.70 -30.90
C GLN A 42 -1.49 35.22 -30.75
N ASN A 43 -2.02 35.35 -29.52
CA ASN A 43 -2.81 36.52 -29.18
C ASN A 43 -2.97 36.75 -27.66
N THR A 44 -2.74 38.01 -27.32
CA THR A 44 -2.81 38.74 -26.06
C THR A 44 -4.23 38.76 -25.46
N THR A 45 -4.37 38.82 -24.13
CA THR A 45 -4.95 39.94 -23.32
C THR A 45 -5.12 39.52 -21.86
N ALA A 46 -4.86 40.47 -20.95
CA ALA A 46 -4.88 40.35 -19.49
C ALA A 46 -6.29 40.21 -18.88
N GLY A 47 -6.36 39.63 -17.67
CA GLY A 47 -7.53 39.70 -16.78
C GLY A 47 -7.47 38.66 -15.65
N GLU A 48 -7.49 39.15 -14.41
CA GLU A 48 -7.56 38.37 -13.15
C GLU A 48 -8.64 37.28 -13.16
N ASN A 49 -8.30 36.05 -12.77
CA ASN A 49 -9.07 35.30 -11.78
C ASN A 49 -8.45 33.93 -11.44
N LYS A 50 -8.61 33.55 -10.17
CA LYS A 50 -8.53 32.19 -9.61
C LYS A 50 -7.36 31.33 -10.08
N THR A 51 -6.41 31.12 -9.18
CA THR A 51 -5.61 29.89 -9.13
C THR A 51 -6.57 28.71 -9.00
N GLN A 52 -7.05 28.24 -10.14
CA GLN A 52 -7.77 27.01 -10.32
C GLN A 52 -6.69 25.94 -10.10
N THR A 53 -6.79 25.27 -8.96
CA THR A 53 -6.09 24.02 -8.68
C THR A 53 -6.30 23.12 -9.89
N THR A 54 -5.27 23.00 -10.74
CA THR A 54 -5.27 21.99 -11.79
C THR A 54 -5.35 20.66 -11.08
N GLY A 55 -6.55 20.07 -11.13
CA GLY A 55 -6.80 18.73 -10.63
C GLY A 55 -5.72 17.82 -11.17
N SER A 56 -4.98 17.19 -10.28
CA SER A 56 -4.11 16.08 -10.68
C SER A 56 -5.04 15.05 -11.31
N GLU A 57 -4.96 14.91 -12.63
CA GLU A 57 -5.40 13.68 -13.27
C GLU A 57 -4.73 12.54 -12.50
N ASN A 58 -5.56 11.69 -11.90
CA ASN A 58 -5.13 10.54 -11.11
C ASN A 58 -4.16 9.70 -11.95
N LYS A 59 -2.86 9.92 -11.78
CA LYS A 59 -1.81 9.10 -12.37
C LYS A 59 -1.87 7.75 -11.66
N SER A 60 -2.58 6.82 -12.27
CA SER A 60 -2.57 5.44 -11.85
C SER A 60 -1.45 4.70 -12.60
N ASN A 61 -0.68 3.87 -11.91
CA ASN A 61 0.29 2.99 -12.57
C ASN A 61 -0.40 1.75 -13.15
N GLU A 62 0.34 0.90 -13.86
CA GLU A 62 -0.18 -0.35 -14.47
C GLU A 62 -0.76 -1.34 -13.46
N LEU A 63 -0.44 -1.17 -12.17
CA LEU A 63 -0.95 -2.00 -11.06
C LEU A 63 -2.21 -1.40 -10.42
N GLY A 64 -2.75 -0.29 -10.95
CA GLY A 64 -3.94 0.36 -10.42
C GLY A 64 -3.69 1.23 -9.17
N ILE A 65 -2.43 1.43 -8.78
CA ILE A 65 -2.07 2.30 -7.65
C ILE A 65 -2.24 3.74 -8.09
N LYS A 66 -3.02 4.52 -7.36
CA LYS A 66 -3.20 5.95 -7.56
C LYS A 66 -2.20 6.71 -6.69
N GLU A 67 -1.54 7.71 -7.26
CA GLU A 67 -0.65 8.58 -6.50
C GLU A 67 -1.43 9.39 -5.45
N GLY A 68 -0.88 9.50 -4.24
CA GLY A 68 -1.46 10.30 -3.16
C GLY A 68 -2.63 9.66 -2.41
N MET A 69 -3.26 10.49 -1.58
CA MET A 69 -4.34 10.11 -0.67
C MET A 69 -5.63 9.83 -1.44
N PRO A 70 -6.36 8.74 -1.15
CA PRO A 70 -7.64 8.50 -1.79
C PRO A 70 -8.68 9.51 -1.28
N ALA A 71 -9.61 9.89 -2.15
CA ALA A 71 -10.64 10.89 -1.83
C ALA A 71 -11.63 10.45 -0.73
N ASP A 72 -11.72 9.14 -0.48
CA ASP A 72 -12.59 8.52 0.52
C ASP A 72 -11.86 8.12 1.80
N TYR A 73 -10.64 8.64 2.04
CA TYR A 73 -9.92 8.36 3.28
C TYR A 73 -10.76 8.74 4.51
N PRO A 74 -11.00 7.81 5.46
CA PRO A 74 -11.90 8.06 6.57
C PRO A 74 -11.39 9.18 7.48
N GLN A 75 -12.26 10.12 7.83
CA GLN A 75 -11.91 11.26 8.69
C GLN A 75 -11.61 10.86 10.14
N ASP A 76 -12.10 9.70 10.56
CA ASP A 76 -11.91 9.16 11.91
C ASP A 76 -10.76 8.15 11.99
N VAL A 77 -9.99 7.99 10.91
CA VAL A 77 -8.72 7.28 10.90
C VAL A 77 -7.61 8.34 10.74
N PRO A 78 -6.67 8.46 11.69
CA PRO A 78 -5.59 9.43 11.57
C PRO A 78 -4.63 9.06 10.43
N GLN A 79 -3.84 10.03 9.97
CA GLN A 79 -2.68 9.74 9.15
C GLN A 79 -1.47 9.44 10.05
N PRO A 80 -0.54 8.55 9.64
CA PRO A 80 0.70 8.35 10.37
C PRO A 80 1.49 9.66 10.52
N ILE A 81 2.09 9.90 11.70
CA ILE A 81 2.81 11.15 11.95
C ILE A 81 4.06 11.29 11.06
N ASN A 82 4.39 12.54 10.73
CA ASN A 82 5.58 12.91 9.93
C ASN A 82 5.74 12.03 8.68
N SER A 83 4.61 11.71 8.03
CA SER A 83 4.58 10.79 6.90
C SER A 83 4.13 11.47 5.61
N LYS A 84 4.68 11.00 4.50
CA LYS A 84 4.29 11.36 3.14
C LYS A 84 3.45 10.24 2.56
N CYS A 85 2.24 10.54 2.10
CA CYS A 85 1.43 9.60 1.33
C CYS A 85 2.07 9.35 -0.04
N LEU A 86 2.33 8.08 -0.36
CA LEU A 86 2.91 7.65 -1.64
C LEU A 86 1.81 7.29 -2.64
N GLY A 87 0.77 6.60 -2.18
CA GLY A 87 -0.33 6.21 -3.03
C GLY A 87 -1.33 5.29 -2.36
N SER A 88 -2.37 4.95 -3.10
CA SER A 88 -3.48 4.13 -2.64
C SER A 88 -3.95 3.13 -3.69
N LEU A 89 -4.53 2.03 -3.22
CA LEU A 89 -5.09 0.96 -4.03
C LEU A 89 -6.40 0.49 -3.40
N ASN A 90 -7.47 0.47 -4.18
CA ASN A 90 -8.75 -0.10 -3.76
C ASN A 90 -8.79 -1.58 -4.15
N THR A 91 -9.12 -2.44 -3.20
CA THR A 91 -9.21 -3.89 -3.37
C THR A 91 -10.58 -4.40 -2.90
N THR A 92 -10.86 -5.69 -3.10
CA THR A 92 -12.08 -6.32 -2.54
C THR A 92 -12.07 -6.36 -1.01
N GLU A 93 -10.88 -6.32 -0.39
CA GLU A 93 -10.70 -6.39 1.06
C GLU A 93 -10.67 -5.02 1.74
N GLY A 94 -10.77 -3.94 0.96
CA GLY A 94 -10.70 -2.57 1.45
C GLY A 94 -9.71 -1.70 0.67
N THR A 95 -9.51 -0.49 1.17
CA THR A 95 -8.57 0.46 0.59
C THR A 95 -7.24 0.42 1.35
N VAL A 96 -6.16 0.31 0.60
CA VAL A 96 -4.78 0.33 1.10
C VAL A 96 -4.17 1.68 0.78
N VAL A 97 -3.55 2.33 1.77
CA VAL A 97 -2.83 3.59 1.62
C VAL A 97 -1.43 3.43 2.15
N THR A 98 -0.45 3.80 1.34
CA THR A 98 0.97 3.64 1.63
C THR A 98 1.59 4.98 1.95
N PHE A 99 2.40 5.01 3.01
CA PHE A 99 3.13 6.19 3.46
C PHE A 99 4.58 5.85 3.73
N GLU A 100 5.42 6.88 3.70
CA GLU A 100 6.80 6.83 4.16
C GLU A 100 6.97 7.86 5.28
N SER A 101 7.57 7.46 6.40
CA SER A 101 7.85 8.34 7.54
C SER A 101 9.32 8.26 7.93
N THR A 102 9.89 9.33 8.46
CA THR A 102 11.24 9.31 9.05
C THR A 102 11.24 8.84 10.51
N GLU A 103 10.06 8.62 11.09
CA GLU A 103 9.89 8.18 12.47
C GLU A 103 10.03 6.67 12.61
N LYS A 104 10.47 6.20 13.78
CA LYS A 104 10.52 4.76 14.08
C LYS A 104 9.11 4.18 14.28
N PRO A 105 8.91 2.86 14.05
CA PRO A 105 7.60 2.22 14.16
C PRO A 105 6.81 2.55 15.43
N LYS A 106 7.43 2.47 16.61
CA LYS A 106 6.76 2.76 17.89
C LYS A 106 6.32 4.22 18.03
N ALA A 107 7.10 5.16 17.51
CA ALA A 107 6.78 6.59 17.54
C ALA A 107 5.59 6.93 16.62
N ILE A 108 5.43 6.17 15.53
CA ILE A 108 4.27 6.27 14.63
C ILE A 108 3.03 5.61 15.27
N LEU A 109 3.20 4.40 15.82
CA LEU A 109 2.10 3.60 16.30
C LEU A 109 1.37 4.25 17.48
N ALA A 110 2.10 4.83 18.45
CA ALA A 110 1.49 5.40 19.65
C ALA A 110 0.43 6.49 19.35
N PRO A 111 0.72 7.56 18.60
CA PRO A 111 -0.28 8.58 18.26
C PRO A 111 -1.35 8.06 17.29
N PHE A 112 -1.01 7.12 16.39
CA PHE A 112 -2.01 6.50 15.51
C PHE A 112 -3.03 5.71 16.32
N THR A 113 -2.56 4.90 17.28
CA THR A 113 -3.40 4.14 18.21
C THR A 113 -4.32 5.07 18.99
N GLU A 114 -3.78 6.15 19.56
CA GLU A 114 -4.57 7.13 20.31
C GLU A 114 -5.69 7.74 19.44
N GLY A 115 -5.36 8.14 18.20
CA GLY A 115 -6.34 8.72 17.27
C GLY A 115 -7.46 7.74 16.90
N VAL A 116 -7.10 6.50 16.56
CA VAL A 116 -8.06 5.44 16.18
C VAL A 116 -8.94 5.05 17.39
N GLU A 117 -8.36 4.86 18.57
CA GLU A 117 -9.12 4.49 19.77
C GLU A 117 -10.02 5.62 20.27
N LYS A 118 -9.57 6.88 20.17
CA LYS A 118 -10.40 8.06 20.47
C LYS A 118 -11.60 8.18 19.53
N ALA A 119 -11.48 7.68 18.30
CA ALA A 119 -12.60 7.56 17.38
C ALA A 119 -13.55 6.40 17.70
N GLY A 120 -13.28 5.61 18.76
CA GLY A 120 -14.15 4.54 19.25
C GLY A 120 -13.86 3.17 18.65
N PHE A 121 -12.76 3.02 17.90
CA PHE A 121 -12.28 1.71 17.49
C PHE A 121 -11.64 0.98 18.67
N LYS A 122 -11.72 -0.35 18.66
CA LYS A 122 -11.11 -1.21 19.67
C LYS A 122 -10.05 -2.09 19.03
N LYS A 123 -8.93 -2.28 19.71
CA LYS A 123 -7.91 -3.24 19.26
C LYS A 123 -8.54 -4.61 19.01
N GLY A 124 -8.27 -5.15 17.84
CA GLY A 124 -8.57 -6.53 17.48
C GLY A 124 -7.52 -7.48 18.04
N GLU A 125 -7.69 -8.76 17.73
CA GLU A 125 -6.68 -9.77 18.05
C GLU A 125 -5.50 -9.68 17.07
N GLY A 126 -4.29 -10.01 17.54
CA GLY A 126 -3.12 -10.13 16.65
C GLY A 126 -2.16 -8.94 16.61
N GLU A 127 -2.09 -8.11 17.66
CA GLU A 127 -1.01 -7.12 17.79
C GLU A 127 0.35 -7.81 17.81
N MET A 128 1.19 -7.50 16.83
CA MET A 128 2.57 -7.93 16.77
C MET A 128 3.44 -6.69 16.57
N MET A 129 4.27 -6.36 17.54
CA MET A 129 5.17 -5.20 17.47
C MET A 129 6.58 -5.56 17.90
N SER A 130 7.55 -5.06 17.13
CA SER A 130 8.98 -5.10 17.40
C SER A 130 9.57 -3.70 17.20
N ASP A 131 10.87 -3.55 17.40
CA ASP A 131 11.56 -2.28 17.11
C ASP A 131 11.65 -1.98 15.61
N ASP A 132 11.62 -3.03 14.77
CA ASP A 132 11.80 -2.94 13.33
C ASP A 132 10.47 -2.89 12.57
N GLY A 133 9.34 -3.02 13.26
CA GLY A 133 8.03 -3.01 12.62
C GLY A 133 7.00 -3.85 13.35
N GLY A 134 5.84 -3.97 12.72
CA GLY A 134 4.73 -4.75 13.25
C GLY A 134 3.42 -4.46 12.57
N MET A 135 2.36 -5.05 13.11
CA MET A 135 1.00 -4.90 12.65
C MET A 135 0.06 -4.78 13.85
N VAL A 136 -0.89 -3.85 13.74
CA VAL A 136 -2.00 -3.72 14.69
C VAL A 136 -3.29 -3.52 13.92
N LEU A 137 -4.36 -4.13 14.41
CA LEU A 137 -5.69 -4.09 13.83
C LEU A 137 -6.68 -3.54 14.86
N TRP A 138 -7.65 -2.75 14.40
CA TRP A 138 -8.75 -2.25 15.20
C TRP A 138 -10.08 -2.45 14.49
N ASN A 139 -11.14 -2.65 15.27
CA ASN A 139 -12.50 -2.86 14.79
C ASN A 139 -13.46 -1.84 15.40
N LYS A 140 -14.45 -1.39 14.62
CA LYS A 140 -15.58 -0.58 15.06
C LYS A 140 -16.81 -0.97 14.25
N ASP A 141 -17.79 -1.60 14.88
CA ASP A 141 -18.97 -2.16 14.22
C ASP A 141 -18.59 -3.13 13.08
N LYS A 142 -18.81 -2.74 11.82
CA LYS A 142 -18.42 -3.51 10.62
C LYS A 142 -17.16 -2.99 9.95
N ARG A 143 -16.52 -1.97 10.53
CA ARG A 143 -15.32 -1.33 10.00
C ARG A 143 -14.09 -1.91 10.64
N GLU A 144 -13.04 -2.01 9.84
CA GLU A 144 -11.74 -2.50 10.27
C GLU A 144 -10.67 -1.53 9.77
N VAL A 145 -9.67 -1.29 10.63
CA VAL A 145 -8.51 -0.48 10.31
C VAL A 145 -7.28 -1.26 10.76
N SER A 146 -6.29 -1.40 9.89
CA SER A 146 -4.99 -1.96 10.28
C SER A 146 -3.85 -1.05 9.88
N ILE A 147 -2.81 -1.02 10.70
CA ILE A 147 -1.54 -0.39 10.37
C ILE A 147 -0.45 -1.46 10.34
N MET A 148 0.31 -1.51 9.26
CA MET A 148 1.54 -2.29 9.14
C MET A 148 2.71 -1.32 9.04
N LEU A 149 3.77 -1.60 9.78
CA LEU A 149 4.97 -0.77 9.90
C LEU A 149 6.20 -1.63 9.60
N ALA A 150 7.11 -1.11 8.80
CA ALA A 150 8.40 -1.75 8.52
C ALA A 150 9.51 -0.70 8.44
N TRP A 151 10.52 -0.85 9.30
CA TRP A 151 11.69 0.03 9.34
C TRP A 151 12.77 -0.43 8.37
N ASP A 152 13.09 0.41 7.40
CA ASP A 152 14.26 0.26 6.54
C ASP A 152 15.46 0.92 7.24
N LYS A 153 16.33 0.08 7.82
CA LYS A 153 17.55 0.52 8.53
C LYS A 153 18.57 1.20 7.61
N GLU A 154 18.58 0.87 6.33
CA GLU A 154 19.55 1.43 5.39
C GLU A 154 19.13 2.85 4.99
N LYS A 155 17.84 3.04 4.74
CA LYS A 155 17.28 4.34 4.33
C LYS A 155 16.86 5.24 5.49
N ASN A 156 16.80 4.70 6.71
CA ASN A 156 16.26 5.38 7.90
C ASN A 156 14.84 5.91 7.67
N VAL A 157 13.99 5.09 7.06
CA VAL A 157 12.57 5.39 6.84
C VAL A 157 11.70 4.21 7.28
N CYS A 158 10.51 4.52 7.77
CA CYS A 158 9.45 3.56 8.03
C CYS A 158 8.48 3.55 6.86
N SER A 159 8.33 2.39 6.22
CA SER A 159 7.20 2.11 5.34
C SER A 159 5.96 1.85 6.20
N VAL A 160 4.91 2.60 5.95
CA VAL A 160 3.64 2.48 6.67
C VAL A 160 2.54 2.13 5.69
N VAL A 161 1.77 1.09 6.00
CA VAL A 161 0.60 0.69 5.22
C VAL A 161 -0.61 0.76 6.12
N VAL A 162 -1.57 1.60 5.75
CA VAL A 162 -2.88 1.69 6.42
C VAL A 162 -3.90 1.02 5.52
N THR A 163 -4.65 0.07 6.07
CA THR A 163 -5.78 -0.57 5.37
C THR A 163 -7.05 -0.25 6.11
N TYR A 164 -8.12 0.09 5.38
CA TYR A 164 -9.44 0.32 5.96
C TYR A 164 -10.56 -0.27 5.09
N ARG A 165 -11.62 -0.73 5.77
CA ARG A 165 -12.89 -1.17 5.17
C ARG A 165 -14.08 -0.78 6.05
#